data_AF-A0A261BUI8-F1
#
_entry.id   AF-A0A261BUI8-F1
#
_cell.length_a   1.000
_cell.length_b   1.000
_cell.length_c   1.000
_cell.angle_alpha   90.00
_cell.angle_beta   90.00
_cell.angle_gamma   90.00
#
_symmetry.space_group_name_H-M   'P 1'
#
loop_
_entity.id
_entity.type
_entity.pdbx_description
1 polymer ?
#
loop_
_entity_poly.entity_id
_entity_poly.type
_entity_poly.pdbx_seq_one_letter_code
_entity_poly.pdbx_strand_id
1 'polypeptide(L)'
;ACGGLPALNSCDFTSRCTSLSQVCTSSNYCCECPYGQAYGTCGNGICPTGFTCQANGNCCPVCPNNQQPFGSCVSGQCGGGRTCRSGNICC
;
A
#
# COMPACT_ATOMS: atom_id res chain seq x y z
N ALA A 1 -1.79 6.98 8.19
CA ALA A 1 -1.71 7.49 6.80
C ALA A 1 -1.35 6.33 5.87
N CYS A 2 -1.99 6.25 4.71
CA CYS A 2 -1.86 5.18 3.72
C CYS A 2 -0.75 5.49 2.73
N GLY A 3 0.46 5.54 3.26
CA GLY A 3 1.65 5.85 2.50
C GLY A 3 1.64 7.11 1.66
N GLY A 4 1.47 8.24 2.34
CA GLY A 4 1.37 9.55 1.72
C GLY A 4 -0.06 9.96 1.40
N LEU A 5 -1.01 9.02 1.43
CA LEU A 5 -2.44 9.32 1.34
C LEU A 5 -3.14 9.41 2.70
N PRO A 6 -4.23 10.18 2.80
CA PRO A 6 -5.11 10.13 3.96
C PRO A 6 -5.65 8.71 4.15
N ALA A 7 -5.84 8.32 5.42
CA ALA A 7 -6.52 7.07 5.73
C ALA A 7 -7.98 7.15 5.27
N LEU A 8 -8.48 6.09 4.64
CA LEU A 8 -9.90 6.02 4.25
C LEU A 8 -10.79 5.82 5.47
N ASN A 9 -10.34 4.96 6.39
CA ASN A 9 -10.99 4.75 7.66
C ASN A 9 -9.97 4.32 8.72
N SER A 10 -10.39 4.16 9.97
CA SER A 10 -9.65 3.42 11.00
C SER A 10 -10.06 1.95 10.99
N CYS A 11 -9.13 1.08 11.37
CA CYS A 11 -9.43 -0.34 11.51
C CYS A 11 -10.39 -0.56 12.68
N ASP A 12 -11.31 -1.51 12.51
CA ASP A 12 -12.18 -1.98 13.59
C ASP A 12 -11.38 -2.83 14.60
N PHE A 13 -11.96 -3.16 15.75
CA PHE A 13 -11.40 -4.01 16.80
C PHE A 13 -10.97 -5.40 16.29
N THR A 14 -11.49 -5.82 15.13
CA THR A 14 -11.12 -7.08 14.46
C THR A 14 -9.97 -6.93 13.45
N SER A 15 -9.29 -5.77 13.40
CA SER A 15 -8.28 -5.43 12.39
C SER A 15 -8.82 -5.50 10.96
N ARG A 16 -10.10 -5.13 10.79
CA ARG A 16 -10.80 -5.12 9.51
C ARG A 16 -11.18 -3.72 9.11
N CYS A 17 -11.33 -3.54 7.81
CA CYS A 17 -11.78 -2.31 7.21
C CYS A 17 -13.21 -2.46 6.71
N THR A 18 -13.92 -1.34 6.64
CA THR A 18 -15.34 -1.32 6.26
C THR A 18 -15.54 -1.81 4.83
N SER A 19 -14.55 -1.63 3.96
CA SER A 19 -14.55 -2.17 2.61
C SER A 19 -13.62 -3.38 2.51
N LEU A 20 -14.07 -4.44 1.84
CA LEU A 20 -13.26 -5.62 1.51
C LEU A 20 -12.06 -5.28 0.60
N SER A 21 -12.16 -4.17 -0.14
CA SER A 21 -11.09 -3.63 -0.97
C SER A 21 -10.00 -2.89 -0.16
N GLN A 22 -10.14 -2.81 1.17
CA GLN A 22 -9.20 -2.14 2.07
C GLN A 22 -8.52 -3.14 3.00
N VAL A 23 -7.29 -2.83 3.37
CA VAL A 23 -6.44 -3.58 4.30
C VAL A 23 -6.10 -2.71 5.50
N CYS A 24 -6.16 -3.33 6.67
CA CYS A 24 -5.74 -2.70 7.91
C CYS A 24 -4.22 -2.67 7.97
N THR A 25 -3.66 -1.47 8.10
CA THR A 25 -2.23 -1.25 8.30
C THR A 25 -1.83 -1.44 9.77
N SER A 26 -0.54 -1.63 10.04
CA SER A 26 0.00 -1.71 11.42
C SER A 26 -0.25 -0.45 12.25
N SER A 27 -0.61 0.66 11.62
CA SER A 27 -0.99 1.91 12.28
C SER A 27 -2.48 2.02 12.61
N ASN A 28 -3.25 0.93 12.53
CA ASN A 28 -4.72 0.91 12.74
C ASN A 28 -5.49 1.82 11.77
N TYR A 29 -4.97 2.03 10.57
CA TYR A 29 -5.65 2.75 9.50
C TYR A 29 -5.99 1.82 8.33
N CYS A 30 -7.18 2.02 7.78
CA CYS A 30 -7.69 1.37 6.60
C CYS A 30 -7.22 2.07 5.34
N CYS A 31 -6.54 1.29 4.51
CA CYS A 31 -5.89 1.73 3.30
C CYS A 31 -6.24 0.77 2.18
N GLU A 32 -6.21 1.22 0.93
CA GLU A 32 -6.38 0.31 -0.21
C GLU A 32 -5.23 -0.69 -0.32
N CYS A 33 -4.06 -0.32 0.21
CA CYS A 33 -2.85 -1.12 0.20
C CYS A 33 -2.17 -1.09 1.57
N PRO A 34 -1.45 -2.15 1.94
CA PRO A 34 -0.80 -2.21 3.25
C PRO A 34 0.32 -1.16 3.37
N TYR A 35 0.89 -0.78 2.22
CA TYR A 35 1.90 0.25 2.08
C TYR A 35 1.64 1.02 0.78
N GLY A 36 1.92 2.32 0.82
CA GLY A 36 1.82 3.17 -0.37
C GLY A 36 0.41 3.36 -0.90
N GLN A 37 0.36 3.91 -2.10
CA GLN A 37 -0.84 4.24 -2.84
C GLN A 37 -1.19 3.13 -3.83
N ALA A 38 -2.44 2.69 -3.81
CA ALA A 38 -2.97 1.81 -4.84
C ALA A 38 -2.96 2.54 -6.20
N TYR A 39 -2.57 1.81 -7.25
CA TYR A 39 -2.70 2.36 -8.60
C TYR A 39 -4.15 2.32 -9.11
N GLY A 40 -4.92 1.32 -8.65
CA GLY A 40 -6.30 1.08 -9.06
C GLY A 40 -6.71 -0.37 -8.78
N THR A 41 -7.83 -0.82 -9.33
CA THR A 41 -8.31 -2.21 -9.22
C THR A 41 -7.66 -3.12 -10.28
N CYS A 42 -7.26 -4.32 -9.88
CA CYS A 42 -6.73 -5.33 -10.80
C CYS A 42 -7.88 -6.13 -11.45
N GLY A 43 -8.55 -5.53 -12.44
CA GLY A 43 -9.71 -6.16 -13.11
C GLY A 43 -9.43 -7.55 -13.70
N ASN A 44 -8.27 -7.75 -14.32
CA ASN A 44 -7.82 -9.05 -14.88
C ASN A 44 -6.58 -9.61 -14.16
N GLY A 45 -6.30 -9.17 -12.93
CA GLY A 45 -5.04 -9.49 -12.24
C GLY A 45 -3.80 -8.81 -12.84
N ILE A 46 -3.96 -7.94 -13.84
CA ILE A 46 -2.89 -7.20 -14.49
C ILE A 46 -2.66 -5.90 -13.75
N CYS A 47 -1.44 -5.71 -13.24
CA CYS A 47 -0.98 -4.47 -12.63
C CYS A 47 0.28 -3.97 -13.33
N PRO A 48 0.54 -2.65 -13.33
CA PRO A 48 1.76 -2.10 -13.89
C PRO A 48 3.02 -2.60 -13.15
N THR A 49 4.17 -2.49 -13.81
CA THR A 49 5.46 -2.95 -13.27
C THR A 49 5.77 -2.29 -11.92
N GLY A 50 6.06 -3.11 -10.91
CA GLY A 50 6.24 -2.66 -9.52
C GLY A 50 4.96 -2.65 -8.68
N PHE A 51 3.85 -3.16 -9.22
CA PHE A 51 2.61 -3.41 -8.50
C PHE A 51 2.19 -4.87 -8.63
N THR A 52 1.55 -5.38 -7.60
CA THR A 52 0.98 -6.73 -7.56
C THR A 52 -0.49 -6.64 -7.19
N CYS A 53 -1.32 -7.40 -7.90
CA CYS A 53 -2.73 -7.56 -7.57
C CYS A 53 -2.86 -8.25 -6.22
N GLN A 54 -3.39 -7.53 -5.23
CA GLN A 54 -3.66 -8.06 -3.91
C GLN A 54 -5.01 -8.77 -3.89
N ALA A 55 -5.23 -9.60 -2.87
CA ALA A 55 -6.48 -10.38 -2.71
C ALA A 55 -7.74 -9.51 -2.59
N ASN A 56 -7.57 -8.23 -2.27
CA ASN A 56 -8.63 -7.23 -2.18
C ASN A 56 -9.08 -6.70 -3.56
N GLY A 57 -8.43 -7.14 -4.65
CA GLY A 57 -8.72 -6.70 -6.01
C GLY A 57 -8.04 -5.39 -6.39
N ASN A 58 -7.06 -4.91 -5.61
CA ASN A 58 -6.34 -3.66 -5.87
C ASN A 58 -4.87 -3.92 -6.25
N CYS A 59 -4.36 -3.12 -7.18
CA CYS A 59 -2.95 -3.08 -7.55
C CYS A 59 -2.15 -2.31 -6.51
N CYS A 60 -1.47 -3.05 -5.63
CA CYS A 60 -0.64 -2.47 -4.60
C CYS A 60 0.83 -2.49 -4.97
N PRO A 61 1.56 -1.42 -4.65
CA PRO A 61 2.98 -1.33 -4.96
C PRO A 61 3.76 -2.35 -4.14
N VAL A 62 4.76 -2.97 -4.76
CA VAL A 62 5.63 -3.96 -4.13
C VAL A 62 7.09 -3.61 -4.35
N CYS A 63 7.92 -3.88 -3.34
CA CYS A 63 9.36 -3.76 -3.54
C CYS A 63 9.88 -4.87 -4.47
N PRO A 64 11.04 -4.64 -5.12
CA PRO A 64 11.75 -5.70 -5.83
C PRO A 64 11.93 -6.93 -4.94
N ASN A 65 11.95 -8.11 -5.54
CA ASN A 65 12.05 -9.39 -4.83
C ASN A 65 10.90 -9.67 -3.85
N ASN A 66 9.73 -9.06 -4.05
CA ASN A 66 8.57 -9.18 -3.16
C ASN A 66 8.89 -8.80 -1.70
N GLN A 67 9.87 -7.91 -1.49
CA GLN A 67 10.20 -7.45 -0.15
C GLN A 67 9.06 -6.59 0.40
N GLN A 68 8.85 -6.70 1.70
CA GLN A 68 7.90 -5.85 2.40
C GLN A 68 8.45 -4.42 2.43
N PRO A 69 7.69 -3.42 1.95
CA PRO A 69 8.09 -2.04 2.05
C PRO A 69 8.33 -1.64 3.50
N PHE A 70 9.38 -0.87 3.73
CA PHE A 70 9.68 -0.36 5.08
C PHE A 70 8.70 0.70 5.53
N GLY A 71 7.98 1.28 4.58
CA GLY A 71 7.04 2.35 4.81
C GLY A 71 6.79 3.06 3.51
N SER A 72 6.55 4.35 3.61
CA SER A 72 6.05 5.13 2.50
C SER A 72 6.96 6.30 2.21
N CYS A 73 7.08 6.62 0.93
CA CYS A 73 7.88 7.72 0.46
C CYS A 73 7.29 9.03 1.00
N VAL A 74 8.12 9.83 1.66
CA VAL A 74 7.74 11.16 2.12
C VAL A 74 8.60 12.16 1.37
N SER A 75 7.98 13.00 0.54
CA SER A 75 8.67 14.04 -0.23
C SER A 75 9.81 13.51 -1.13
N GLY A 76 9.64 12.33 -1.74
CA GLY A 76 10.69 11.74 -2.58
C GLY A 76 11.85 11.12 -1.80
N GLN A 77 11.74 11.04 -0.46
CA GLN A 77 12.77 10.47 0.41
C GLN A 77 12.24 9.30 1.23
N CYS A 78 13.14 8.34 1.47
CA CYS A 78 12.94 7.18 2.31
C CYS A 78 14.07 7.10 3.34
N GLY A 79 13.71 6.85 4.60
CA GLY A 79 14.69 6.74 5.68
C GLY A 79 15.60 5.52 5.53
N GLY A 80 16.88 5.69 5.92
CA GLY A 80 17.84 4.58 6.02
C GLY A 80 18.47 4.12 4.71
N GLY A 81 18.76 5.04 3.78
CA GLY A 81 19.45 4.73 2.51
C GLY A 81 18.58 4.07 1.44
N ARG A 82 17.26 4.17 1.60
CA ARG A 82 16.26 3.55 0.72
C ARG A 82 15.78 4.51 -0.34
N THR A 83 15.14 4.00 -1.37
CA THR A 83 14.65 4.77 -2.51
C THR A 83 13.13 4.73 -2.59
N CYS A 84 12.54 5.85 -2.96
CA CYS A 84 11.13 5.87 -3.29
C CYS A 84 10.87 5.10 -4.57
N ARG A 85 9.89 4.21 -4.54
CA ARG A 85 9.40 3.49 -5.72
C ARG A 85 7.96 3.85 -6.04
N SER A 86 7.51 3.34 -7.18
CA SER A 86 6.14 3.47 -7.67
C SER A 86 5.13 3.19 -6.56
N GLY A 87 4.10 4.03 -6.47
CA GLY A 87 3.08 3.93 -5.42
C GLY A 87 3.53 4.45 -4.06
N ASN A 88 4.50 5.37 -4.01
CA ASN A 88 4.93 6.02 -2.75
C ASN A 88 5.36 5.03 -1.66
N ILE A 89 6.06 3.97 -2.04
CA ILE A 89 6.64 3.02 -1.08
C ILE A 89 8.14 3.19 -0.94
N CYS A 90 8.64 2.86 0.24
CA CYS A 90 10.07 2.84 0.54
C CYS A 90 10.63 1.43 0.44
N CYS A 91 11.51 1.29 -0.56
CA CYS A 91 12.36 0.14 -0.82
C CYS A 91 13.80 0.65 -0.88
#